data_AF-A0A9D6Q0H0-F1
#
_entry.id   AF-A0A9D6Q0H0-F1
#
_cell.length_a   1.000
_cell.length_b   1.000
_cell.length_c   1.000
_cell.angle_alpha   90.00
_cell.angle_beta   90.00
_cell.angle_gamma   90.00
#
_symmetry.space_group_name_H-M   'P 1'
#
loop_
_entity.id
_entity.type
_entity.pdbx_description
1 polymer ?
#
loop_
_entity_poly.entity_id
_entity_poly.type
_entity_poly.pdbx_seq_one_letter_code
_entity_poly.pdbx_strand_id
1 'polypeptide(L)'
;MSYYQRLKNYTITKIMVAMLSMVGNSPDVVLIKFTYLAERLAKKDYYIKIIRWIRELFQSGHPSLIVAKKILRETHPAHRQQLVKSFFINQLLLGTNKRKEFQDKNGFYPPGFIVISPSMLCNLKCFG
;
A
#
# COMPACT_ATOMS: atom_id res chain seq x y z
N MET A 1 -12.61 -19.34 5.65
CA MET A 1 -12.27 -18.43 4.51
C MET A 1 -12.44 -19.24 3.24
N SER A 2 -13.36 -18.87 2.35
CA SER A 2 -13.68 -19.65 1.14
C SER A 2 -12.44 -19.78 0.23
N TYR A 3 -12.26 -20.93 -0.43
CA TYR A 3 -11.15 -21.19 -1.37
C TYR A 3 -11.03 -20.09 -2.44
N TYR A 4 -12.17 -19.58 -2.91
CA TYR A 4 -12.25 -18.47 -3.86
C TYR A 4 -11.62 -17.18 -3.32
N GLN A 5 -11.83 -16.84 -2.04
CA GLN A 5 -11.22 -15.67 -1.41
C GLN A 5 -9.70 -15.81 -1.27
N ARG A 6 -9.21 -17.03 -1.03
CA ARG A 6 -7.75 -17.28 -0.99
C ARG A 6 -7.12 -17.05 -2.36
N LEU A 7 -7.71 -17.59 -3.42
CA LEU A 7 -7.26 -17.37 -4.80
C LEU A 7 -7.29 -15.88 -5.17
N LYS A 8 -8.42 -15.20 -4.91
CA LYS A 8 -8.55 -13.75 -5.16
C LYS A 8 -7.45 -12.95 -4.45
N ASN A 9 -7.21 -13.22 -3.17
CA ASN A 9 -6.20 -12.51 -2.39
C ASN A 9 -4.78 -12.80 -2.89
N TYR A 10 -4.49 -14.05 -3.29
CA TYR A 10 -3.20 -14.43 -3.87
C TYR A 10 -2.92 -13.65 -5.16
N THR A 11 -3.90 -13.61 -6.08
CA THR A 11 -3.80 -12.89 -7.35
C THR A 11 -3.61 -11.39 -7.14
N ILE A 12 -4.42 -10.77 -6.27
CA ILE A 12 -4.28 -9.35 -5.91
C ILE A 12 -2.86 -9.09 -5.35
N THR A 13 -2.36 -9.97 -4.49
CA THR A 13 -1.00 -9.82 -3.93
C THR A 13 0.07 -9.85 -5.00
N LYS A 14 0.01 -10.81 -5.94
CA LYS A 14 1.01 -10.91 -7.00
C LYS A 14 0.96 -9.71 -7.95
N ILE A 15 -0.24 -9.25 -8.33
CA ILE A 15 -0.44 -8.07 -9.17
C ILE A 15 0.12 -6.82 -8.46
N MET A 16 -0.20 -6.62 -7.19
CA MET A 16 0.29 -5.46 -6.43
C MET A 16 1.81 -5.46 -6.27
N VAL A 17 2.42 -6.63 -6.03
CA VAL A 17 3.89 -6.75 -5.93
C VAL A 17 4.56 -6.41 -7.26
N ALA A 18 4.00 -6.87 -8.38
CA ALA A 18 4.50 -6.55 -9.71
C ALA A 18 4.39 -5.04 -9.98
N MET A 19 3.22 -4.44 -9.75
CA MET A 19 3.01 -2.98 -9.93
C MET A 19 3.98 -2.16 -9.07
N LEU A 20 4.13 -2.48 -7.78
CA LEU A 20 5.02 -1.76 -6.89
C LEU A 20 6.50 -1.93 -7.26
N SER A 21 6.89 -3.10 -7.77
CA SER A 21 8.24 -3.32 -8.28
C SER A 21 8.50 -2.52 -9.57
N MET A 22 7.48 -2.31 -10.41
CA MET A 22 7.60 -1.41 -11.56
C MET A 22 7.78 0.04 -11.10
N VAL A 23 7.04 0.49 -10.06
CA VAL A 23 7.16 1.86 -9.54
C VAL A 23 8.57 2.15 -9.03
N GLY A 24 9.18 1.22 -8.29
CA GLY A 24 10.54 1.39 -7.75
C GLY A 24 11.64 1.51 -8.81
N ASN A 25 11.41 0.94 -10.00
CA ASN A 25 12.39 0.92 -11.09
C ASN A 25 12.07 1.89 -12.25
N SER A 26 10.90 2.54 -12.20
CA SER A 26 10.48 3.43 -13.29
C SER A 26 11.03 4.85 -13.13
N PRO A 27 11.35 5.54 -14.24
CA PRO A 27 11.68 6.95 -14.21
C PRO A 27 10.45 7.79 -13.81
N ASP A 28 10.68 8.93 -13.14
CA ASP A 28 9.59 9.78 -12.61
C ASP A 28 8.64 10.27 -13.70
N VAL A 29 9.15 10.55 -14.90
CA VAL A 29 8.35 10.96 -16.06
C VAL A 29 7.25 9.94 -16.38
N VAL A 30 7.54 8.64 -16.26
CA VAL A 30 6.56 7.57 -16.52
C VAL A 30 5.53 7.51 -15.38
N LEU A 31 5.97 7.66 -14.14
CA LEU A 31 5.09 7.68 -12.97
C LEU A 31 4.12 8.87 -13.01
N ILE A 32 4.60 10.05 -13.41
CA ILE A 32 3.77 11.24 -13.62
C ILE A 32 2.70 10.95 -14.66
N LYS A 33 3.04 10.34 -15.81
CA LYS A 33 2.04 9.96 -16.84
C LYS A 33 0.98 9.01 -16.28
N PHE A 34 1.37 8.04 -15.46
CA PHE A 34 0.40 7.14 -14.82
C PHE A 34 -0.55 7.88 -13.86
N THR A 35 -0.09 8.92 -13.16
CA THR A 35 -1.00 9.71 -12.31
C THR A 35 -2.09 10.43 -13.13
N TYR A 36 -1.80 10.90 -14.35
CA TYR A 36 -2.82 11.50 -15.22
C TYR A 36 -3.86 10.49 -15.67
N LEU A 37 -3.43 9.27 -15.99
CA LEU A 37 -4.35 8.17 -16.32
C LEU A 37 -5.20 7.79 -15.11
N ALA A 38 -4.59 7.65 -13.93
CA ALA A 38 -5.29 7.31 -12.70
C ALA A 38 -6.33 8.36 -12.30
N GLU A 39 -6.02 9.65 -12.50
CA GLU A 39 -6.96 10.75 -12.25
C GLU A 39 -8.22 10.63 -13.11
N ARG A 40 -8.08 10.29 -14.40
CA ARG A 40 -9.22 10.09 -15.31
C ARG A 40 -10.08 8.88 -14.96
N LEU A 41 -9.48 7.85 -14.32
CA LEU A 41 -10.19 6.65 -13.89
C LEU A 41 -10.86 6.80 -12.51
N ALA A 42 -10.41 7.78 -11.72
CA ALA A 42 -10.94 8.00 -10.37
C ALA A 42 -12.33 8.62 -10.41
N LYS A 43 -13.29 8.01 -9.70
CA LYS A 43 -14.69 8.46 -9.65
C LYS A 43 -15.02 9.39 -8.48
N LYS A 44 -14.14 9.51 -7.48
CA LYS A 44 -14.38 10.29 -6.25
C LYS A 44 -13.37 11.41 -6.10
N ASP A 45 -13.84 12.59 -5.70
CA ASP A 45 -13.02 13.80 -5.53
C ASP A 45 -11.86 13.62 -4.55
N TYR A 46 -12.07 12.86 -3.48
CA TYR A 46 -11.02 12.54 -2.52
C TYR A 46 -9.83 11.83 -3.18
N TYR A 47 -10.09 10.84 -4.05
CA TYR A 47 -9.03 10.13 -4.76
C TYR A 47 -8.33 11.02 -5.79
N ILE A 48 -9.09 11.87 -6.49
CA ILE A 48 -8.53 12.84 -7.43
C ILE A 48 -7.53 13.77 -6.71
N LYS A 49 -7.91 14.30 -5.53
CA LYS A 49 -7.01 15.15 -4.72
C LYS A 49 -5.72 14.43 -4.33
N ILE A 50 -5.82 13.19 -3.86
CA ILE A 50 -4.64 12.38 -3.51
C ILE A 50 -3.75 12.15 -4.74
N ILE A 51 -4.32 11.81 -5.89
CA ILE A 51 -3.56 11.54 -7.12
C ILE A 51 -2.81 12.80 -7.58
N ARG A 52 -3.45 13.97 -7.50
CA ARG A 52 -2.81 15.27 -7.80
C ARG A 52 -1.67 15.57 -6.84
N TRP A 53 -1.90 15.37 -5.54
CA TRP A 53 -0.85 15.56 -4.53
C TRP A 53 0.35 14.62 -4.77
N ILE A 54 0.11 13.35 -5.10
CA ILE A 54 1.17 12.41 -5.47
C ILE A 54 1.94 12.91 -6.70
N ARG A 55 1.23 13.42 -7.72
CA ARG A 55 1.86 14.00 -8.91
C ARG A 55 2.74 15.19 -8.56
N GLU A 56 2.28 16.09 -7.70
CA GLU A 56 3.05 17.25 -7.23
C GLU A 56 4.33 16.82 -6.51
N LEU A 57 4.29 15.75 -5.69
CA LEU A 57 5.50 15.19 -5.08
C LEU A 57 6.50 14.75 -6.14
N PHE A 58 6.05 14.09 -7.22
CA PHE A 58 6.92 13.65 -8.32
C PHE A 58 7.49 14.82 -9.10
N GLN A 59 6.70 15.86 -9.35
CA GLN A 59 7.13 17.05 -10.09
C GLN A 59 8.10 17.92 -9.29
N SER A 60 7.89 18.04 -7.97
CA SER A 60 8.75 18.81 -7.07
C SER A 60 10.02 18.05 -6.65
N GLY A 61 10.15 16.77 -7.00
CA GLY A 61 11.29 15.94 -6.60
C GLY A 61 11.39 15.75 -5.08
N HIS A 62 10.24 15.66 -4.40
CA HIS A 62 10.19 15.67 -2.94
C HIS A 62 11.03 14.52 -2.33
N PRO A 63 11.83 14.77 -1.27
CA PRO A 63 12.74 13.76 -0.69
C PRO A 63 12.07 12.45 -0.27
N SER A 64 10.79 12.49 0.09
CA SER A 64 10.01 11.29 0.42
C SER A 64 9.97 10.26 -0.72
N LEU A 65 10.07 10.70 -1.98
CA LEU A 65 10.08 9.80 -3.14
C LEU A 65 11.39 9.03 -3.27
N ILE A 66 12.51 9.64 -2.88
CA ILE A 66 13.81 8.95 -2.84
C ILE A 66 13.71 7.77 -1.88
N VAL A 67 13.16 8.01 -0.68
CA VAL A 67 12.96 6.97 0.33
C VAL A 67 11.99 5.91 -0.18
N ALA A 68 10.85 6.31 -0.74
CA ALA A 68 9.85 5.36 -1.25
C ALA A 68 10.41 4.48 -2.38
N LYS A 69 11.09 5.07 -3.37
CA LYS A 69 11.74 4.32 -4.45
C LYS A 69 12.85 3.42 -3.94
N LYS A 70 13.67 3.90 -3.00
CA LYS A 70 14.73 3.10 -2.38
C LYS A 70 14.15 1.87 -1.69
N ILE A 71 13.10 2.02 -0.89
CA ILE A 71 12.40 0.89 -0.26
C ILE A 71 11.87 -0.07 -1.32
N LEU A 72 11.19 0.42 -2.35
CA LEU A 72 10.61 -0.44 -3.39
C LEU A 72 11.66 -1.14 -4.26
N ARG A 73 12.84 -0.55 -4.43
CA ARG A 73 13.93 -1.10 -5.25
C ARG A 73 14.82 -2.05 -4.47
N GLU A 74 15.27 -1.64 -3.29
CA GLU A 74 16.34 -2.29 -2.52
C GLU A 74 15.83 -3.28 -1.47
N THR A 75 14.54 -3.25 -1.11
CA THR A 75 13.98 -4.26 -0.20
C THR A 75 14.01 -5.64 -0.86
N HIS A 76 14.53 -6.65 -0.16
CA HIS A 76 14.55 -8.05 -0.61
C HIS A 76 13.14 -8.52 -1.04
N PRO A 77 13.00 -9.30 -2.14
CA PRO A 77 11.70 -9.68 -2.69
C PRO A 77 10.74 -10.35 -1.69
N ALA A 78 11.25 -11.16 -0.77
CA ALA A 78 10.44 -11.78 0.28
C ALA A 78 9.84 -10.75 1.26
N HIS A 79 10.65 -9.79 1.71
CA HIS A 79 10.19 -8.71 2.57
C HIS A 79 9.24 -7.76 1.83
N ARG A 80 9.49 -7.49 0.55
CA ARG A 80 8.60 -6.70 -0.30
C ARG A 80 7.23 -7.35 -0.41
N GLN A 81 7.16 -8.66 -0.67
CA GLN A 81 5.89 -9.40 -0.71
C GLN A 81 5.13 -9.30 0.62
N GLN A 82 5.84 -9.43 1.75
CA GLN A 82 5.21 -9.31 3.07
C GLN A 82 4.73 -7.89 3.36
N LEU A 83 5.48 -6.86 2.96
CA LEU A 83 5.09 -5.46 3.07
C LEU A 83 3.81 -5.20 2.25
N VAL A 84 3.75 -5.68 1.00
CA VAL A 84 2.55 -5.57 0.17
C VAL A 84 1.35 -6.26 0.79
N LYS A 85 1.53 -7.49 1.25
CA LYS A 85 0.46 -8.27 1.88
C LYS A 85 -0.05 -7.63 3.17
N SER A 86 0.84 -7.28 4.10
CA SER A 86 0.45 -6.80 5.43
C SER A 86 0.03 -5.35 5.43
N PHE A 87 0.79 -4.47 4.78
CA PHE A 87 0.51 -3.03 4.81
C PHE A 87 -0.49 -2.64 3.72
N PHE A 88 -0.18 -2.87 2.44
CA PHE A 88 -1.06 -2.39 1.37
C PHE A 88 -2.39 -3.16 1.30
N ILE A 89 -2.36 -4.49 1.36
CA ILE A 89 -3.57 -5.30 1.22
C ILE A 89 -4.34 -5.36 2.55
N ASN A 90 -3.71 -5.87 3.61
CA ASN A 90 -4.44 -6.12 4.85
C ASN A 90 -4.79 -4.81 5.58
N GLN A 91 -3.87 -3.84 5.67
CA GLN A 91 -4.13 -2.62 6.45
C GLN A 91 -4.90 -1.55 5.66
N LEU A 92 -4.50 -1.25 4.42
CA LEU A 92 -5.10 -0.17 3.63
C LEU A 92 -6.34 -0.60 2.83
N LEU A 93 -6.30 -1.75 2.15
CA LEU A 93 -7.41 -2.19 1.28
C LEU A 93 -8.50 -2.96 2.03
N LEU A 94 -8.14 -4.02 2.77
CA LEU A 94 -9.10 -4.89 3.46
C LEU A 94 -9.46 -4.36 4.85
N GLY A 95 -8.47 -3.78 5.54
CA GLY A 95 -8.61 -3.30 6.91
C GLY A 95 -9.53 -2.09 7.03
N THR A 96 -9.62 -1.25 6.00
CA THR A 96 -10.55 -0.11 5.98
C THR A 96 -12.00 -0.55 6.04
N ASN A 97 -12.38 -1.60 5.30
CA ASN A 97 -13.73 -2.17 5.35
C ASN A 97 -14.05 -2.73 6.73
N LYS A 98 -13.14 -3.51 7.32
CA LYS A 98 -13.32 -4.05 8.68
C LYS A 98 -13.47 -2.97 9.74
N ARG A 99 -12.66 -1.90 9.66
CA ARG A 99 -12.75 -0.77 10.60
C ARG A 99 -14.05 0.01 10.43
N LYS A 100 -14.56 0.10 9.19
CA LYS A 100 -15.87 0.69 8.93
C LYS A 100 -17.00 -0.17 9.49
N GLU A 101 -16.99 -1.49 9.24
CA GLU A 101 -17.95 -2.42 9.85
C GLU A 101 -17.91 -2.37 11.39
N PHE A 102 -16.72 -2.20 11.97
CA PHE A 102 -16.58 -2.00 13.41
C PHE A 102 -17.18 -0.67 13.86
N GLN A 103 -16.94 0.42 13.13
CA GLN A 103 -17.53 1.73 13.40
C GLN A 103 -19.05 1.69 13.35
N ASP A 104 -19.62 1.06 12.33
CA ASP A 104 -21.07 0.96 12.15
C ASP A 104 -21.72 0.18 13.32
N LYS A 105 -20.99 -0.75 13.94
CA LYS A 105 -21.46 -1.55 15.09
C LYS A 105 -21.21 -0.91 16.46
N ASN A 106 -20.11 -0.18 16.63
CA ASN A 106 -19.64 0.27 17.96
C ASN A 106 -19.59 1.80 18.10
N GLY A 107 -19.95 2.55 17.06
CA GLY A 107 -20.01 4.01 17.08
C GLY A 107 -18.68 4.74 16.93
N PHE A 108 -17.54 4.04 16.78
CA PHE A 108 -16.23 4.70 16.59
C PHE A 108 -15.33 3.98 15.58
N TYR A 109 -14.51 4.75 14.86
CA TYR A 109 -13.55 4.22 13.90
C TYR A 109 -12.22 3.88 14.60
N PRO A 110 -11.84 2.60 14.72
CA PRO A 110 -10.64 2.23 15.44
C PRO A 110 -9.37 2.66 14.69
N PRO A 111 -8.31 3.07 15.41
CA PRO A 111 -7.06 3.50 14.81
C PRO A 111 -6.39 2.33 14.07
N GLY A 112 -5.62 2.67 13.04
CA GLY A 112 -4.74 1.69 12.41
C GLY A 112 -3.55 1.36 13.30
N PHE A 113 -3.19 0.09 13.41
CA PHE A 113 -2.04 -0.37 14.17
C PHE A 113 -1.01 -1.03 13.24
N ILE A 114 0.25 -0.61 13.36
CA ILE A 114 1.37 -1.14 12.57
C ILE A 114 2.51 -1.43 13.54
N VAL A 115 3.06 -2.65 13.45
CA VAL A 115 4.25 -3.06 14.20
C VAL A 115 5.42 -3.14 13.23
N ILE A 116 6.54 -2.52 13.59
CA ILE A 116 7.78 -2.53 12.81
C ILE A 116 8.87 -3.17 13.68
N SER A 117 9.55 -4.18 13.15
CA SER A 117 10.68 -4.84 13.80
C SER A 117 11.96 -4.62 12.96
N PRO A 118 12.74 -3.56 13.23
CA PRO A 118 13.91 -3.20 12.41
C PRO A 118 14.96 -4.31 12.31
N SER A 119 15.16 -5.08 13.38
CA SER A 119 16.18 -6.14 13.46
C SER A 119 15.65 -7.54 13.12
N MET A 120 14.33 -7.70 12.92
CA MET A 120 13.66 -9.00 12.77
C MET A 120 13.94 -10.01 13.92
N LEU A 121 14.54 -9.58 15.03
CA LEU A 121 14.82 -10.44 16.19
C LEU A 121 13.53 -10.81 16.95
N CYS A 122 12.50 -9.95 16.88
CA CYS A 122 11.21 -10.21 17.48
C CYS A 122 10.43 -11.25 16.67
N ASN A 123 10.12 -12.39 17.29
CA ASN A 123 9.35 -13.47 16.69
C ASN A 123 7.83 -13.38 16.98
N LEU A 124 7.38 -12.31 17.63
CA LEU A 124 5.98 -12.06 18.02
C LEU A 124 5.35 -13.20 18.84
N LYS A 125 6.16 -13.97 19.58
CA LYS A 125 5.71 -15.02 20.52
C LYS A 125 5.75 -14.56 21.98
N CYS A 126 5.63 -13.25 22.21
CA CYS A 126 5.56 -12.69 23.56
C CYS A 126 4.30 -13.22 24.26
N PHE A 127 4.36 -13.45 25.57
CA PHE A 127 3.22 -13.91 26.37
C PHE A 127 2.09 -12.86 26.42
N GLY A 128 2.43 -11.58 26.30
CA GLY A 128 1.52 -10.44 26.31
C GLY A 128 2.28 -9.17 26.58
#